data_AF-A0A969HZA4-F1
#
_entry.id   AF-A0A969HZA4-F1
#
_cell.length_a   1.000
_cell.length_b   1.000
_cell.length_c   1.000
_cell.angle_alpha   90.00
_cell.angle_beta   90.00
_cell.angle_gamma   90.00
#
_symmetry.space_group_name_H-M   'P 1'
#
loop_
_entity.id
_entity.type
_entity.pdbx_description
1 polymer ?
#
loop_
_entity_poly.entity_id
_entity_poly.type
_entity_poly.pdbx_seq_one_letter_code
_entity_poly.pdbx_strand_id
1 'polypeptide(L)'
;MYPAVLALRTTPITLIGLLLLPVVWWRSRLDAAQRRTLALLAGYVLLFTLAMSLFPKQFNRYLVPVFPALDVLAAVGLWGAIRVKRTAQNAVFALTTRHSTIAASLVAVLAIANIIAWHPYHITAFNQMLGGAQAGARVFAVGWGEGYHLAAAWLNEQDDITGALTVSRMITSFNPYLRDGAQAFFPSAGELRSNAGYLVVYISEVQGGPPPPPADRFYGKQAPLHVVQLHGVEYAWIYDVPSRVVHPVGATFGPSIRLHGFDRNPPEDPVQPGQALTYRLLWRTDAPLPQDDWLFARLIGPDGQTYAQLDLPLPTSAWQTGRYTPAELPLTVPTNAPAGTYQVVVGLYELESGQRLPLTDGPPADPALSGGNALLLDTMVVE
;
A
#
# COMPACT_ATOMS: atom_id res chain seq x y z
N MET A 1 -4.95 24.85 -4.59
CA MET A 1 -5.13 26.12 -5.33
C MET A 1 -5.32 25.85 -6.81
N TYR A 2 -6.34 26.41 -7.45
CA TYR A 2 -6.68 26.13 -8.85
C TYR A 2 -5.64 26.55 -9.91
N PRO A 3 -4.83 27.61 -9.75
CA PRO A 3 -3.73 27.89 -10.68
C PRO A 3 -2.74 26.73 -10.82
N ALA A 4 -2.42 26.04 -9.73
CA ALA A 4 -1.60 24.84 -9.77
C ALA A 4 -2.29 23.69 -10.52
N VAL A 5 -3.62 23.60 -10.44
CA VAL A 5 -4.41 22.59 -11.21
C VAL A 5 -4.24 22.84 -12.70
N LEU A 6 -4.36 24.08 -13.18
CA LEU A 6 -4.20 24.39 -14.59
C LEU A 6 -2.80 24.02 -15.11
N ALA A 7 -1.75 24.32 -14.34
CA ALA A 7 -0.38 23.98 -14.73
C ALA A 7 -0.14 22.46 -14.73
N LEU A 8 -0.53 21.77 -13.64
CA LEU A 8 -0.21 20.35 -13.45
C LEU A 8 -1.17 19.41 -14.19
N ARG A 9 -2.39 19.82 -14.55
CA ARG A 9 -3.34 18.98 -15.29
C ARG A 9 -3.35 19.21 -16.80
N THR A 10 -2.63 20.20 -17.30
CA THR A 10 -2.40 20.33 -18.75
C THR A 10 -1.35 19.34 -19.22
N THR A 11 -1.39 18.97 -20.50
CA THR A 11 -0.30 18.18 -21.10
C THR A 11 0.93 19.06 -21.35
N PRO A 12 2.14 18.48 -21.49
CA PRO A 12 3.32 19.21 -21.93
C PRO A 12 3.08 20.03 -23.20
N ILE A 13 2.35 19.46 -24.17
CA ILE A 13 2.03 20.11 -25.45
C ILE A 13 1.12 21.32 -25.23
N THR A 14 0.05 21.16 -24.43
CA THR A 14 -0.87 22.25 -24.09
C THR A 14 -0.11 23.37 -23.37
N LEU A 15 0.74 23.03 -22.39
CA LEU A 15 1.54 24.00 -21.65
C LEU A 15 2.50 24.79 -22.56
N ILE A 16 3.24 24.10 -23.43
CA ILE A 16 4.13 24.75 -24.41
C ILE A 16 3.34 25.69 -25.31
N GLY A 17 2.16 25.27 -25.79
CA GLY A 17 1.30 26.11 -26.61
C GLY A 17 0.85 27.39 -25.89
N LEU A 18 0.43 27.26 -24.64
CA LEU A 18 0.04 28.41 -23.81
C LEU A 18 1.21 29.38 -23.58
N LEU A 19 2.43 28.86 -23.34
CA LEU A 19 3.63 29.67 -23.17
C LEU A 19 4.06 30.39 -24.46
N LEU A 20 3.76 29.82 -25.63
CA LEU A 20 4.05 30.44 -26.93
C LEU A 20 3.01 31.50 -27.33
N LEU A 21 1.80 31.45 -26.78
CA LEU A 21 0.70 32.33 -27.17
C LEU A 21 1.03 33.84 -27.07
N PRO A 22 1.70 34.37 -26.01
CA PRO A 22 2.06 35.80 -25.96
C PRO A 22 3.01 36.22 -27.09
N VAL A 23 3.95 35.35 -27.47
CA VAL A 23 4.86 35.61 -28.60
C VAL A 23 4.08 35.67 -29.91
N VAL A 24 3.15 34.74 -30.10
CA VAL A 24 2.26 34.72 -31.27
C VAL A 24 1.38 35.96 -31.31
N TRP A 25 0.80 36.35 -30.19
CA TRP A 25 -0.06 37.52 -30.07
C TRP A 25 0.62 38.81 -30.59
N TRP A 26 1.90 39.00 -30.25
CA TRP A 26 2.66 40.17 -30.67
C TRP A 26 3.30 40.04 -32.06
N ARG A 27 3.74 38.85 -32.45
CA ARG A 27 4.56 38.67 -33.68
C ARG A 27 3.80 38.16 -34.89
N SER A 28 2.58 37.65 -34.73
CA SER A 28 1.79 37.11 -35.85
C SER A 28 0.74 38.11 -36.34
N ARG A 29 0.30 37.93 -37.60
CA ARG A 29 -0.74 38.74 -38.23
C ARG A 29 -2.14 38.23 -37.84
N LEU A 30 -2.46 38.25 -36.55
CA LEU A 30 -3.84 38.01 -36.08
C LEU A 30 -4.71 39.22 -36.39
N ASP A 31 -5.88 38.99 -36.98
CA ASP A 31 -6.86 40.05 -37.17
C ASP A 31 -7.55 40.45 -35.85
N ALA A 32 -8.34 41.53 -35.89
CA ALA A 32 -9.00 42.06 -34.70
C ALA A 32 -10.05 41.08 -34.13
N ALA A 33 -10.74 40.32 -34.98
CA ALA A 33 -11.75 39.36 -34.56
C ALA A 33 -11.10 38.16 -33.85
N GLN A 34 -10.02 37.62 -34.40
CA GLN A 34 -9.22 36.56 -33.80
C GLN A 34 -8.67 36.98 -32.44
N ARG A 35 -8.07 38.18 -32.34
CA ARG A 35 -7.59 38.72 -31.06
C ARG A 35 -8.71 38.83 -30.03
N ARG A 36 -9.88 39.33 -30.42
CA ARG A 36 -11.06 39.42 -29.54
C ARG A 36 -11.49 38.03 -29.06
N THR A 37 -11.58 37.04 -29.95
CA THR A 37 -11.95 35.67 -29.59
C THR A 37 -10.97 35.04 -28.60
N LEU A 38 -9.66 35.16 -28.85
CA LEU A 38 -8.63 34.64 -27.94
C LEU A 38 -8.68 35.34 -26.58
N ALA A 39 -8.89 36.66 -26.56
CA ALA A 39 -9.05 37.41 -25.31
C ALA A 39 -10.29 36.97 -24.53
N LEU A 40 -11.41 36.68 -25.20
CA LEU A 40 -12.62 36.16 -24.56
C LEU A 40 -12.41 34.76 -24.00
N LEU A 41 -11.71 33.87 -24.72
CA LEU A 41 -11.37 32.53 -24.22
C LEU A 41 -10.45 32.61 -23.00
N ALA A 42 -9.41 33.44 -23.05
CA ALA A 42 -8.51 33.65 -21.92
C ALA A 42 -9.25 34.27 -20.73
N GLY A 43 -10.12 35.26 -20.97
CA GLY A 43 -10.99 35.85 -19.96
C GLY A 43 -11.94 34.83 -19.33
N TYR A 44 -12.54 33.94 -20.13
CA TYR A 44 -13.35 32.83 -19.63
C TYR A 44 -12.56 31.92 -18.70
N VAL A 45 -11.37 31.46 -19.12
CA VAL A 45 -10.52 30.60 -18.29
C VAL A 45 -10.18 31.28 -16.96
N LEU A 46 -9.77 32.55 -17.01
CA LEU A 46 -9.39 33.33 -15.82
C LEU A 46 -10.58 33.54 -14.87
N LEU A 47 -11.70 34.07 -15.39
CA LEU A 47 -12.88 34.38 -14.59
C LEU A 47 -13.52 33.12 -14.01
N PHE A 48 -13.61 32.04 -14.80
CA PHE A 48 -14.15 30.78 -14.32
C PHE A 48 -13.27 30.17 -13.22
N THR A 49 -11.94 30.16 -13.41
CA THR A 49 -11.00 29.66 -12.40
C THR A 49 -11.05 30.49 -11.12
N LEU A 50 -11.16 31.81 -11.24
CA LEU A 50 -11.32 32.72 -10.10
C LEU A 50 -12.64 32.45 -9.38
N ALA A 51 -13.76 32.35 -10.10
CA ALA A 51 -15.06 32.06 -9.53
C ALA A 51 -15.07 30.72 -8.79
N MET A 52 -14.47 29.67 -9.38
CA MET A 52 -14.35 28.37 -8.70
C MET A 52 -13.48 28.46 -7.44
N SER A 53 -12.44 29.30 -7.44
CA SER A 53 -11.54 29.50 -6.29
C SER A 53 -12.23 30.10 -5.07
N LEU A 54 -13.40 30.71 -5.22
CA LEU A 54 -14.17 31.30 -4.12
C LEU A 54 -14.92 30.24 -3.29
N PHE A 55 -15.11 29.03 -3.81
CA PHE A 55 -15.83 27.98 -3.09
C PHE A 55 -14.91 27.30 -2.05
N PRO A 56 -15.42 27.04 -0.83
CA PRO A 56 -14.66 26.31 0.20
C PRO A 56 -14.31 24.88 -0.21
N LYS A 57 -15.19 24.21 -0.95
CA LYS A 57 -15.00 22.84 -1.43
C LYS A 57 -14.40 22.85 -2.83
N GLN A 58 -13.13 22.47 -2.94
CA GLN A 58 -12.40 22.52 -4.21
C GLN A 58 -11.98 21.12 -4.66
N PHE A 59 -12.34 20.75 -5.89
CA PHE A 59 -11.86 19.53 -6.55
C PHE A 59 -11.37 19.85 -7.95
N ASN A 60 -10.31 19.16 -8.39
CA ASN A 60 -9.73 19.34 -9.72
C ASN A 60 -10.76 19.23 -10.86
N ARG A 61 -11.75 18.33 -10.71
CA ARG A 61 -12.82 18.12 -11.70
C ARG A 61 -13.69 19.34 -11.95
N TYR A 62 -13.74 20.31 -11.03
CA TYR A 62 -14.54 21.52 -11.23
C TYR A 62 -13.95 22.45 -12.28
N LEU A 63 -12.66 22.32 -12.63
CA LEU A 63 -12.06 23.08 -13.72
C LEU A 63 -12.20 22.43 -15.10
N VAL A 64 -12.76 21.23 -15.22
CA VAL A 64 -12.93 20.54 -16.53
C VAL A 64 -13.50 21.45 -17.63
N PRO A 65 -14.48 22.34 -17.38
CA PRO A 65 -15.02 23.24 -18.41
C PRO A 65 -14.01 24.19 -19.08
N VAL A 66 -12.89 24.53 -18.43
CA VAL A 66 -11.91 25.48 -18.98
C VAL A 66 -10.90 24.84 -19.93
N PHE A 67 -10.76 23.51 -19.91
CA PHE A 67 -9.74 22.80 -20.70
C PHE A 67 -9.93 22.93 -22.21
N PRO A 68 -11.15 22.84 -22.79
CA PRO A 68 -11.33 23.08 -24.21
C PRO A 68 -10.87 24.48 -24.66
N ALA A 69 -11.12 25.51 -23.84
CA ALA A 69 -10.64 26.86 -24.13
C ALA A 69 -9.11 26.95 -24.05
N LEU A 70 -8.50 26.30 -23.05
CA LEU A 70 -7.04 26.20 -22.94
C LEU A 70 -6.42 25.48 -24.15
N ASP A 71 -7.03 24.40 -24.62
CA ASP A 71 -6.52 23.65 -25.77
C ASP A 71 -6.59 24.47 -27.07
N VAL A 72 -7.66 25.25 -27.27
CA VAL A 72 -7.74 26.19 -28.41
C VAL A 72 -6.67 27.27 -28.32
N LEU A 73 -6.48 27.87 -27.15
CA LEU A 73 -5.43 28.87 -26.91
C LEU A 73 -4.04 28.29 -27.14
N ALA A 74 -3.79 27.07 -26.66
CA ALA A 74 -2.54 26.34 -26.86
C ALA A 74 -2.29 26.01 -28.32
N ALA A 75 -3.32 25.54 -29.04
CA ALA A 75 -3.24 25.22 -30.46
C ALA A 75 -2.85 26.45 -31.29
N VAL A 76 -3.40 27.62 -30.96
CA VAL A 76 -3.05 28.88 -31.61
C VAL A 76 -1.61 29.31 -31.30
N GLY A 77 -1.15 29.10 -30.06
CA GLY A 77 0.25 29.32 -29.69
C GLY A 77 1.23 28.43 -30.46
N LEU A 78 0.95 27.12 -30.54
CA LEU A 78 1.77 26.16 -31.29
C LEU A 78 1.77 26.47 -32.79
N TRP A 79 0.58 26.67 -33.37
CA TRP A 79 0.42 26.94 -34.80
C TRP A 79 1.02 28.29 -35.21
N GLY A 80 0.80 29.31 -34.39
CA GLY A 80 1.38 30.63 -34.58
C GLY A 80 2.90 30.57 -34.53
N ALA A 81 3.50 29.84 -33.59
CA ALA A 81 4.95 29.69 -33.50
C ALA A 81 5.56 29.05 -34.75
N ILE A 82 4.90 28.05 -35.35
CA ILE A 82 5.30 27.45 -36.64
C ILE A 82 5.27 28.51 -37.77
N ARG A 83 4.33 29.47 -37.70
CA ARG A 83 4.08 30.47 -38.76
C ARG A 83 4.70 31.85 -38.54
N VAL A 84 5.22 32.19 -37.36
CA VAL A 84 5.81 33.51 -37.00
C VAL A 84 7.05 33.85 -37.85
N LYS A 85 7.46 32.98 -38.77
CA LYS A 85 8.59 33.12 -39.69
C LYS A 85 8.32 33.91 -40.99
N ARG A 86 7.30 34.77 -41.06
CA ARG A 86 7.02 35.59 -42.26
C ARG A 86 7.44 37.07 -42.16
N THR A 87 8.05 37.49 -41.04
CA THR A 87 8.37 38.92 -40.80
C THR A 87 9.84 39.17 -40.40
N ALA A 88 10.67 38.14 -40.24
CA ALA A 88 12.11 38.29 -40.04
C ALA A 88 12.85 38.02 -41.37
N GLN A 89 13.39 39.07 -41.99
CA GLN A 89 13.96 39.08 -43.34
C GLN A 89 15.25 38.25 -43.50
N ASN A 90 15.76 37.56 -42.48
CA ASN A 90 16.91 36.66 -42.57
C ASN A 90 16.64 35.38 -41.78
N ALA A 91 16.37 34.26 -42.45
CA ALA A 91 16.46 32.93 -41.81
C ALA A 91 16.68 31.82 -42.84
N VAL A 92 17.85 31.19 -42.76
CA VAL A 92 18.34 29.99 -43.48
C VAL A 92 17.44 28.74 -43.31
N PHE A 93 16.29 28.86 -42.62
CA PHE A 93 15.36 27.76 -42.33
C PHE A 93 13.89 28.16 -42.60
N ALA A 94 13.54 28.61 -43.80
CA ALA A 94 12.14 28.82 -44.16
C ALA A 94 11.44 27.44 -44.28
N LEU A 95 10.59 27.09 -43.30
CA LEU A 95 9.76 25.88 -43.36
C LEU A 95 8.67 26.10 -44.42
N THR A 96 8.76 25.40 -45.56
CA THR A 96 7.74 25.41 -46.63
C THR A 96 6.40 24.84 -46.13
N THR A 97 5.30 24.97 -46.89
CA THR A 97 3.98 24.40 -46.52
C THR A 97 4.08 22.93 -46.08
N ARG A 98 4.92 22.14 -46.75
CA ARG A 98 5.25 20.75 -46.40
C ARG A 98 5.83 20.57 -44.99
N HIS A 99 6.61 21.53 -44.53
CA HIS A 99 7.22 21.48 -43.20
C HIS A 99 6.23 21.89 -42.10
N SER A 100 5.28 22.78 -42.39
CA SER A 100 4.21 23.14 -41.45
C SER A 100 3.23 21.98 -41.21
N THR A 101 2.94 21.19 -42.24
CA THR A 101 2.13 19.97 -42.10
C THR A 101 2.88 18.90 -41.31
N ILE A 102 4.18 18.70 -41.55
CA ILE A 102 5.01 17.77 -40.76
C ILE A 102 5.02 18.17 -39.28
N ALA A 103 5.19 19.46 -38.96
CA ALA A 103 5.18 19.93 -37.58
C ALA A 103 3.83 19.71 -36.90
N ALA A 104 2.71 19.97 -37.58
CA ALA A 104 1.37 19.69 -37.05
C ALA A 104 1.13 18.19 -36.84
N SER A 105 1.57 17.35 -37.80
CA SER A 105 1.51 15.89 -37.66
C SER A 105 2.34 15.41 -36.46
N LEU A 106 3.52 15.97 -36.24
CA LEU A 106 4.35 15.63 -35.07
C LEU A 106 3.65 15.99 -33.76
N VAL A 107 3.02 17.16 -33.67
CA VAL A 107 2.23 17.54 -32.48
C VAL A 107 1.09 16.55 -32.23
N ALA A 108 0.36 16.15 -33.27
CA ALA A 108 -0.70 15.16 -33.16
C ALA A 108 -0.17 13.79 -32.72
N VAL A 109 0.95 13.32 -33.29
CA VAL A 109 1.61 12.06 -32.90
C VAL A 109 2.05 12.10 -31.44
N LEU A 110 2.66 13.20 -30.98
CA LEU A 110 3.08 13.34 -29.58
C LEU A 110 1.87 13.39 -28.63
N ALA A 111 0.77 14.02 -29.03
CA ALA A 111 -0.47 14.03 -28.23
C ALA A 111 -1.08 12.64 -28.12
N ILE A 112 -1.12 11.88 -29.21
CA ILE A 112 -1.60 10.48 -29.23
C ILE A 112 -0.66 9.60 -28.39
N ALA A 113 0.65 9.72 -28.56
CA ALA A 113 1.63 8.98 -27.77
C ALA A 113 1.48 9.28 -26.28
N ASN A 114 1.18 10.54 -25.91
CA ASN A 114 0.87 10.89 -24.53
C ASN A 114 -0.40 10.19 -24.02
N ILE A 115 -1.48 10.16 -24.80
CA ILE A 115 -2.72 9.45 -24.39
C ILE A 115 -2.43 7.96 -24.17
N ILE A 116 -1.70 7.32 -25.09
CA ILE A 116 -1.33 5.90 -25.01
C ILE A 116 -0.46 5.64 -23.78
N ALA A 117 0.52 6.50 -23.49
CA ALA A 117 1.43 6.34 -22.36
C ALA A 117 0.71 6.34 -21.00
N TRP A 118 -0.47 6.97 -20.91
CA TRP A 118 -1.28 7.02 -19.68
C TRP A 118 -2.45 6.03 -19.68
N HIS A 119 -2.63 5.22 -20.72
CA HIS A 119 -3.68 4.20 -20.76
C HIS A 119 -3.33 3.02 -19.83
N PRO A 120 -4.28 2.45 -19.07
CA PRO A 120 -5.69 2.84 -18.92
C PRO A 120 -5.95 3.89 -17.83
N TYR A 121 -4.91 4.39 -17.15
CA TYR A 121 -5.02 5.24 -15.96
C TYR A 121 -4.95 6.74 -16.24
N HIS A 122 -5.77 7.25 -17.16
CA HIS A 122 -5.71 8.67 -17.59
C HIS A 122 -5.92 9.68 -16.45
N ILE A 123 -6.69 9.34 -15.41
CA ILE A 123 -6.91 10.23 -14.27
C ILE A 123 -5.64 10.44 -13.41
N THR A 124 -4.66 9.53 -13.52
CA THR A 124 -3.34 9.65 -12.86
C THR A 124 -2.41 10.60 -13.61
N ALA A 125 -2.80 11.06 -14.81
CA ALA A 125 -1.99 11.94 -15.63
C ALA A 125 -1.85 13.33 -15.03
N PHE A 126 -0.58 13.75 -14.95
CA PHE A 126 -0.15 15.10 -14.62
C PHE A 126 0.99 15.51 -15.54
N ASN A 127 1.18 16.81 -15.72
CA ASN A 127 2.14 17.39 -16.65
C ASN A 127 3.57 16.89 -16.36
N GLN A 128 4.14 16.14 -17.30
CA GLN A 128 5.45 15.52 -17.15
C GLN A 128 6.59 16.54 -17.07
N MET A 129 6.44 17.73 -17.67
CA MET A 129 7.44 18.80 -17.54
C MET A 129 7.48 19.40 -16.13
N LEU A 130 6.43 19.18 -15.35
CA LEU A 130 6.28 19.71 -13.98
C LEU A 130 6.37 18.58 -12.94
N GLY A 131 7.00 17.46 -13.28
CA GLY A 131 7.23 16.33 -12.38
C GLY A 131 6.18 15.21 -12.42
N GLY A 132 5.22 15.27 -13.33
CA GLY A 132 4.31 14.16 -13.64
C GLY A 132 3.45 13.70 -12.46
N ALA A 133 3.11 12.41 -12.43
CA ALA A 133 2.20 11.83 -11.43
C ALA A 133 2.67 12.07 -9.99
N GLN A 134 3.97 11.96 -9.73
CA GLN A 134 4.54 12.16 -8.39
C GLN A 134 4.35 13.60 -7.90
N ALA A 135 4.63 14.59 -8.75
CA ALA A 135 4.37 15.99 -8.39
C ALA A 135 2.87 16.25 -8.17
N GLY A 136 2.02 15.67 -9.03
CA GLY A 136 0.57 15.74 -8.88
C GLY A 136 0.07 15.16 -7.56
N ALA A 137 0.55 13.98 -7.17
CA ALA A 137 0.18 13.32 -5.91
C ALA A 137 0.70 14.04 -4.66
N ARG A 138 1.74 14.88 -4.77
CA ARG A 138 2.19 15.72 -3.64
C ARG A 138 1.35 16.98 -3.46
N VAL A 139 0.78 17.49 -4.55
CA VAL A 139 0.05 18.77 -4.55
C VAL A 139 -1.46 18.58 -4.41
N PHE A 140 -2.00 17.45 -4.88
CA PHE A 140 -3.44 17.18 -4.88
C PHE A 140 -3.77 15.86 -4.20
N ALA A 141 -4.92 15.85 -3.54
CA ALA A 141 -5.60 14.61 -3.20
C ALA A 141 -5.92 13.82 -4.49
N VAL A 142 -5.30 12.65 -4.61
CA VAL A 142 -5.54 11.65 -5.65
C VAL A 142 -6.11 10.39 -4.98
N GLY A 143 -6.46 9.38 -5.76
CA GLY A 143 -7.08 8.17 -5.22
C GLY A 143 -8.60 8.28 -5.25
N TRP A 144 -9.18 8.16 -6.43
CA TRP A 144 -10.61 8.01 -6.70
C TRP A 144 -11.03 6.57 -6.99
N GLY A 145 -10.08 5.64 -7.01
CA GLY A 145 -10.29 4.21 -7.19
C GLY A 145 -9.26 3.54 -8.09
N GLU A 146 -8.27 4.30 -8.56
CA GLU A 146 -7.18 3.83 -9.41
C GLU A 146 -6.40 2.70 -8.74
N GLY A 147 -6.17 1.61 -9.47
CA GLY A 147 -5.36 0.49 -8.98
C GLY A 147 -6.08 -0.45 -8.03
N TYR A 148 -7.33 -0.22 -7.63
CA TYR A 148 -8.05 -1.18 -6.77
C TYR A 148 -8.25 -2.56 -7.42
N HIS A 149 -8.39 -2.63 -8.74
CA HIS A 149 -8.43 -3.91 -9.45
C HIS A 149 -7.09 -4.65 -9.38
N LEU A 150 -5.96 -3.93 -9.29
CA LEU A 150 -4.64 -4.55 -9.09
C LEU A 150 -4.50 -5.05 -7.65
N ALA A 151 -4.95 -4.26 -6.67
CA ALA A 151 -4.98 -4.69 -5.28
C ALA A 151 -5.86 -5.95 -5.11
N ALA A 152 -7.03 -5.96 -5.74
CA ALA A 152 -7.94 -7.10 -5.73
C ALA A 152 -7.36 -8.30 -6.48
N ALA A 153 -6.69 -8.11 -7.61
CA ALA A 153 -6.03 -9.18 -8.34
C ALA A 153 -4.99 -9.89 -7.46
N TRP A 154 -4.13 -9.15 -6.78
CA TRP A 154 -3.16 -9.72 -5.85
C TRP A 154 -3.82 -10.45 -4.67
N LEU A 155 -4.91 -9.90 -4.11
CA LEU A 155 -5.65 -10.57 -3.04
C LEU A 155 -6.33 -11.85 -3.53
N ASN A 156 -6.86 -11.86 -4.75
CA ASN A 156 -7.50 -13.02 -5.36
C ASN A 156 -6.52 -14.17 -5.62
N GLU A 157 -5.21 -13.90 -5.66
CA GLU A 157 -4.16 -14.91 -5.74
C GLU A 157 -3.89 -15.58 -4.38
N GLN A 158 -4.36 -15.01 -3.26
CA GLN A 158 -4.16 -15.60 -1.94
C GLN A 158 -5.13 -16.77 -1.71
N ASP A 159 -4.63 -17.88 -1.19
CA ASP A 159 -5.43 -19.09 -0.97
C ASP A 159 -6.53 -18.89 0.09
N ASP A 160 -6.25 -18.07 1.11
CA ASP A 160 -7.11 -17.81 2.26
C ASP A 160 -8.14 -16.68 2.05
N ILE A 161 -8.13 -15.98 0.92
CA ILE A 161 -8.94 -14.76 0.69
C ILE A 161 -10.46 -14.95 0.82
N THR A 162 -10.97 -16.17 0.68
CA THR A 162 -12.40 -16.49 0.87
C THR A 162 -12.75 -16.79 2.32
N GLY A 163 -11.77 -17.15 3.15
CA GLY A 163 -11.90 -17.32 4.60
C GLY A 163 -11.53 -16.08 5.40
N ALA A 164 -10.75 -15.17 4.82
CA ALA A 164 -10.27 -13.94 5.42
C ALA A 164 -10.99 -12.70 4.88
N LEU A 165 -11.53 -11.87 5.76
CA LEU A 165 -12.11 -10.58 5.36
C LEU A 165 -11.01 -9.56 5.06
N THR A 166 -11.25 -8.75 4.02
CA THR A 166 -10.40 -7.60 3.70
C THR A 166 -10.98 -6.30 4.25
N VAL A 167 -10.21 -5.57 5.05
CA VAL A 167 -10.57 -4.24 5.53
C VAL A 167 -10.25 -3.21 4.45
N SER A 168 -11.23 -2.42 4.02
CA SER A 168 -11.00 -1.32 3.06
C SER A 168 -12.04 -0.21 3.27
N ARG A 169 -11.64 1.05 3.08
CA ARG A 169 -12.59 2.18 3.15
C ARG A 169 -13.36 2.43 1.86
N MET A 170 -12.95 1.84 0.73
CA MET A 170 -13.64 1.98 -0.57
C MET A 170 -14.30 0.68 -1.02
N ILE A 171 -15.09 0.05 -0.16
CA ILE A 171 -15.71 -1.26 -0.43
C ILE A 171 -16.56 -1.32 -1.70
N THR A 172 -17.27 -0.25 -2.04
CA THR A 172 -18.15 -0.20 -3.23
C THR A 172 -17.36 -0.26 -4.53
N SER A 173 -16.19 0.36 -4.57
CA SER A 173 -15.28 0.34 -5.71
C SER A 173 -14.38 -0.90 -5.72
N PHE A 174 -14.30 -1.62 -4.60
CA PHE A 174 -13.33 -2.70 -4.40
C PHE A 174 -13.93 -4.10 -4.50
N ASN A 175 -15.07 -4.35 -3.86
CA ASN A 175 -15.75 -5.65 -3.86
C ASN A 175 -16.02 -6.22 -5.27
N PRO A 176 -16.40 -5.43 -6.29
CA PRO A 176 -16.63 -5.96 -7.63
C PRO A 176 -15.40 -6.60 -8.30
N TYR A 177 -14.19 -6.35 -7.81
CA TYR A 177 -12.96 -6.94 -8.34
C TYR A 177 -12.49 -8.18 -7.54
N LEU A 178 -13.10 -8.46 -6.38
CA LEU A 178 -12.79 -9.65 -5.62
C LEU A 178 -13.49 -10.88 -6.23
N ARG A 179 -12.83 -12.04 -6.17
CA ARG A 179 -13.38 -13.30 -6.66
C ARG A 179 -14.52 -13.80 -5.77
N ASP A 180 -15.35 -14.69 -6.30
CA ASP A 180 -16.48 -15.26 -5.55
C ASP A 180 -16.04 -15.84 -4.19
N GLY A 181 -16.77 -15.48 -3.14
CA GLY A 181 -16.46 -15.84 -1.74
C GLY A 181 -15.53 -14.87 -1.02
N ALA A 182 -14.71 -14.09 -1.72
CA ALA A 182 -13.90 -13.05 -1.11
C ALA A 182 -14.73 -11.79 -0.85
N GLN A 183 -14.50 -11.14 0.29
CA GLN A 183 -15.27 -9.97 0.69
C GLN A 183 -14.41 -8.92 1.38
N ALA A 184 -14.63 -7.66 1.00
CA ALA A 184 -14.15 -6.51 1.74
C ALA A 184 -15.27 -5.84 2.53
N PHE A 185 -14.91 -5.34 3.71
CA PHE A 185 -15.82 -4.62 4.59
C PHE A 185 -15.23 -3.28 5.03
N PHE A 186 -16.14 -2.36 5.34
CA PHE A 186 -15.77 -1.06 5.86
C PHE A 186 -15.50 -1.16 7.37
N PRO A 187 -14.38 -0.62 7.88
CA PRO A 187 -14.09 -0.64 9.31
C PRO A 187 -15.04 0.29 10.08
N SER A 188 -15.91 -0.28 10.92
CA SER A 188 -16.73 0.47 11.88
C SER A 188 -15.92 0.75 13.13
N ALA A 189 -15.88 2.02 13.58
CA ALA A 189 -15.25 2.44 14.83
C ALA A 189 -13.77 2.03 15.03
N GLY A 190 -13.04 1.71 13.96
CA GLY A 190 -11.63 1.33 14.03
C GLY A 190 -11.37 -0.10 14.54
N GLU A 191 -12.41 -0.92 14.70
CA GLU A 191 -12.28 -2.31 15.12
C GLU A 191 -11.95 -3.24 13.94
N LEU A 192 -11.02 -4.15 14.19
CA LEU A 192 -10.72 -5.27 13.29
C LEU A 192 -11.62 -6.44 13.70
N ARG A 193 -12.35 -7.01 12.74
CA ARG A 193 -13.12 -8.24 12.96
C ARG A 193 -12.16 -9.40 13.24
N SER A 194 -12.59 -10.39 14.01
CA SER A 194 -11.77 -11.54 14.38
C SER A 194 -11.26 -12.34 13.18
N ASN A 195 -12.00 -12.32 12.07
CA ASN A 195 -11.65 -12.97 10.80
C ASN A 195 -11.13 -11.98 9.75
N ALA A 196 -10.70 -10.78 10.13
CA ALA A 196 -9.97 -9.90 9.22
C ALA A 196 -8.56 -10.47 9.00
N GLY A 197 -8.20 -10.75 7.75
CA GLY A 197 -6.85 -11.21 7.39
C GLY A 197 -6.07 -10.19 6.56
N TYR A 198 -6.76 -9.24 5.92
CA TYR A 198 -6.09 -8.23 5.10
C TYR A 198 -6.58 -6.83 5.43
N LEU A 199 -5.70 -5.84 5.29
CA LEU A 199 -6.04 -4.42 5.34
C LEU A 199 -5.46 -3.71 4.12
N VAL A 200 -6.32 -3.02 3.39
CA VAL A 200 -5.91 -2.14 2.29
C VAL A 200 -5.99 -0.69 2.76
N VAL A 201 -4.82 -0.07 2.91
CA VAL A 201 -4.69 1.37 3.13
C VAL A 201 -4.55 2.04 1.77
N TYR A 202 -5.34 3.08 1.50
CA TYR A 202 -5.35 3.76 0.22
C TYR A 202 -4.76 5.17 0.28
N ILE A 203 -4.18 5.66 -0.83
CA ILE A 203 -3.46 6.95 -0.89
C ILE A 203 -4.31 8.13 -0.39
N SER A 204 -5.61 8.16 -0.68
CA SER A 204 -6.49 9.23 -0.23
C SER A 204 -6.61 9.30 1.30
N GLU A 205 -6.33 8.21 2.01
CA GLU A 205 -6.38 8.14 3.48
C GLU A 205 -5.14 8.76 4.14
N VAL A 206 -4.01 8.81 3.42
CA VAL A 206 -2.72 9.26 3.96
C VAL A 206 -2.32 10.66 3.47
N GLN A 207 -3.02 11.20 2.46
CA GLN A 207 -2.72 12.51 1.86
C GLN A 207 -3.19 13.74 2.67
N GLY A 208 -3.63 13.55 3.92
CA GLY A 208 -4.08 14.63 4.81
C GLY A 208 -3.56 14.53 6.23
N GLY A 209 -2.62 13.60 6.50
CA GLY A 209 -2.15 13.26 7.83
C GLY A 209 -2.09 11.74 8.04
N PRO A 210 -1.94 11.28 9.29
CA PRO A 210 -2.02 9.86 9.61
C PRO A 210 -3.36 9.28 9.14
N PRO A 211 -3.38 8.06 8.58
CA PRO A 211 -4.62 7.44 8.15
C PRO A 211 -5.51 7.13 9.36
N PRO A 212 -6.84 7.08 9.20
CA PRO A 212 -7.76 6.80 10.30
C PRO A 212 -7.63 5.34 10.79
N PRO A 213 -8.02 5.05 12.04
CA PRO A 213 -8.05 3.67 12.52
C PRO A 213 -8.91 2.73 11.66
N PRO A 214 -8.48 1.45 11.48
CA PRO A 214 -7.31 0.81 12.10
C PRO A 214 -5.99 1.02 11.33
N ALA A 215 -5.98 1.76 10.22
CA ALA A 215 -4.81 1.88 9.33
C ALA A 215 -3.61 2.58 9.98
N ASP A 216 -3.85 3.43 10.98
CA ASP A 216 -2.82 4.08 11.82
C ASP A 216 -1.91 3.09 12.55
N ARG A 217 -2.35 1.84 12.75
CA ARG A 217 -1.56 0.76 13.40
C ARG A 217 -0.58 0.08 12.44
N PHE A 218 -0.78 0.23 11.13
CA PHE A 218 -0.04 -0.49 10.10
C PHE A 218 0.79 0.44 9.24
N TYR A 219 0.18 1.51 8.71
CA TYR A 219 0.83 2.40 7.76
C TYR A 219 2.05 3.10 8.35
N GLY A 220 3.21 2.93 7.70
CA GLY A 220 4.50 3.46 8.16
C GLY A 220 5.08 2.76 9.41
N LYS A 221 4.38 1.79 9.99
CA LYS A 221 4.82 1.02 11.18
C LYS A 221 5.16 -0.43 10.86
N GLN A 222 4.57 -0.95 9.78
CA GLN A 222 4.79 -2.32 9.32
C GLN A 222 5.15 -2.30 7.84
N ALA A 223 5.93 -3.28 7.39
CA ALA A 223 6.14 -3.50 5.97
C ALA A 223 4.83 -4.04 5.36
N PRO A 224 4.35 -3.47 4.23
CA PRO A 224 3.20 -4.02 3.51
C PRO A 224 3.58 -5.35 2.83
N LEU A 225 2.61 -6.26 2.72
CA LEU A 225 2.73 -7.46 1.90
C LEU A 225 2.83 -7.10 0.41
N HIS A 226 2.09 -6.07 -0.01
CA HIS A 226 2.06 -5.62 -1.39
C HIS A 226 1.77 -4.12 -1.49
N VAL A 227 2.37 -3.48 -2.49
CA VAL A 227 2.14 -2.06 -2.80
C VAL A 227 1.74 -1.93 -4.27
N VAL A 228 0.54 -1.40 -4.51
CA VAL A 228 0.07 -1.06 -5.85
C VAL A 228 0.64 0.28 -6.24
N GLN A 229 1.43 0.30 -7.31
CA GLN A 229 2.01 1.52 -7.86
C GLN A 229 1.50 1.81 -9.27
N LEU A 230 1.17 3.07 -9.53
CA LEU A 230 0.79 3.56 -10.85
C LEU A 230 1.66 4.77 -11.19
N HIS A 231 2.40 4.69 -12.29
CA HIS A 231 3.27 5.77 -12.76
C HIS A 231 4.23 6.31 -11.68
N GLY A 232 4.78 5.40 -10.85
CA GLY A 232 5.72 5.74 -9.78
C GLY A 232 5.08 6.41 -8.55
N VAL A 233 3.76 6.32 -8.40
CA VAL A 233 3.01 6.74 -7.21
C VAL A 233 2.39 5.51 -6.55
N GLU A 234 2.58 5.38 -5.25
CA GLU A 234 1.97 4.33 -4.43
C GLU A 234 0.50 4.67 -4.16
N TYR A 235 -0.43 3.84 -4.63
CA TYR A 235 -1.87 4.06 -4.51
C TYR A 235 -2.50 3.24 -3.39
N ALA A 236 -2.05 2.00 -3.19
CA ALA A 236 -2.59 1.12 -2.16
C ALA A 236 -1.48 0.30 -1.50
N TRP A 237 -1.55 0.16 -0.18
CA TRP A 237 -0.68 -0.70 0.61
C TRP A 237 -1.54 -1.79 1.24
N ILE A 238 -1.17 -3.05 1.01
CA ILE A 238 -1.86 -4.22 1.52
C ILE A 238 -1.04 -4.79 2.68
N TYR A 239 -1.68 -4.94 3.84
CA TYR A 239 -1.09 -5.46 5.05
C TYR A 239 -1.74 -6.76 5.46
N ASP A 240 -0.96 -7.62 6.10
CA ASP A 240 -1.48 -8.75 6.83
C ASP A 240 -2.11 -8.29 8.14
N VAL A 241 -3.31 -8.79 8.44
CA VAL A 241 -3.97 -8.54 9.71
C VAL A 241 -3.88 -9.82 10.53
N PRO A 242 -3.17 -9.82 11.67
CA PRO A 242 -3.05 -11.02 12.47
C PRO A 242 -4.43 -11.45 12.96
N SER A 243 -4.71 -12.75 12.85
CA SER A 243 -5.86 -13.32 13.56
C SER A 243 -5.73 -13.00 15.05
N ARG A 244 -6.84 -12.65 15.68
CA ARG A 244 -6.84 -12.38 17.13
C ARG A 244 -6.36 -13.63 17.87
N VAL A 245 -5.33 -13.46 18.68
CA VAL A 245 -4.87 -14.45 19.66
C VAL A 245 -5.47 -14.13 21.02
N VAL A 246 -5.81 -15.16 21.79
CA VAL A 246 -6.32 -15.06 23.16
C VAL A 246 -5.20 -14.64 24.11
N HIS A 247 -4.00 -15.22 23.93
CA HIS A 247 -2.83 -14.95 24.76
C HIS A 247 -1.73 -14.24 23.95
N PRO A 248 -1.71 -12.89 23.94
CA PRO A 248 -0.61 -12.15 23.33
C PRO A 248 0.66 -12.34 24.16
N VAL A 249 1.79 -12.53 23.47
CA VAL A 249 3.11 -12.73 24.10
C VAL A 249 4.08 -11.65 23.69
N GLY A 250 4.18 -11.37 22.38
CA GLY A 250 5.08 -10.35 21.85
C GLY A 250 6.57 -10.67 22.08
N ALA A 251 7.02 -11.90 21.84
CA ALA A 251 8.41 -12.30 22.01
C ALA A 251 9.22 -12.21 20.70
N THR A 252 10.53 -11.99 20.80
CA THR A 252 11.45 -11.95 19.64
C THR A 252 12.63 -12.89 19.84
N PHE A 253 12.86 -13.76 18.86
CA PHE A 253 13.98 -14.69 18.77
C PHE A 253 14.93 -14.27 17.65
N GLY A 254 16.22 -14.22 17.97
CA GLY A 254 17.25 -13.74 17.06
C GLY A 254 16.95 -12.30 16.58
N PRO A 255 17.31 -11.96 15.33
CA PRO A 255 17.12 -10.61 14.81
C PRO A 255 15.72 -10.35 14.24
N SER A 256 14.95 -11.38 13.86
CA SER A 256 13.79 -11.17 12.97
C SER A 256 12.59 -12.07 13.22
N ILE A 257 12.67 -13.12 14.05
CA ILE A 257 11.55 -14.04 14.28
C ILE A 257 10.75 -13.57 15.50
N ARG A 258 9.45 -13.33 15.33
CA ARG A 258 8.57 -12.87 16.40
C ARG A 258 7.44 -13.85 16.65
N LEU A 259 7.17 -14.12 17.92
CA LEU A 259 5.95 -14.79 18.36
C LEU A 259 4.93 -13.73 18.79
N HIS A 260 3.85 -13.59 18.04
CA HIS A 260 2.79 -12.65 18.35
C HIS A 260 2.01 -13.09 19.61
N GLY A 261 1.66 -14.37 19.67
CA GLY A 261 0.95 -14.99 20.78
C GLY A 261 0.46 -16.38 20.43
N PHE A 262 -0.45 -16.91 21.24
CA PHE A 262 -0.98 -18.25 21.05
C PHE A 262 -2.45 -18.38 21.49
N ASP A 263 -3.08 -19.43 20.99
CA ASP A 263 -4.30 -20.01 21.55
C ASP A 263 -4.02 -21.43 22.02
N ARG A 264 -4.67 -21.86 23.10
CA ARG A 264 -4.58 -23.21 23.63
C ARG A 264 -5.92 -23.92 23.51
N ASN A 265 -5.91 -25.18 23.10
CA ASN A 265 -7.07 -26.05 23.10
C ASN A 265 -6.77 -27.35 23.87
N PRO A 266 -7.53 -27.69 24.92
CA PRO A 266 -8.57 -26.87 25.56
C PRO A 266 -8.00 -25.61 26.25
N PRO A 267 -8.80 -24.54 26.37
CA PRO A 267 -8.33 -23.28 26.93
C PRO A 267 -8.33 -23.26 28.46
N GLU A 268 -9.08 -24.15 29.11
CA GLU A 268 -9.35 -24.06 30.55
C GLU A 268 -8.38 -24.92 31.38
N ASP A 269 -8.16 -24.48 32.61
CA ASP A 269 -7.57 -25.25 33.69
C ASP A 269 -8.70 -25.78 34.61
N PRO A 270 -8.50 -26.88 35.35
CA PRO A 270 -7.29 -27.71 35.39
C PRO A 270 -7.20 -28.69 34.22
N VAL A 271 -5.98 -28.95 33.77
CA VAL A 271 -5.65 -29.97 32.77
C VAL A 271 -5.48 -31.32 33.48
N GLN A 272 -5.95 -32.40 32.87
CA GLN A 272 -5.86 -33.75 33.44
C GLN A 272 -4.60 -34.47 32.96
N PRO A 273 -3.96 -35.32 33.80
CA PRO A 273 -2.93 -36.24 33.34
C PRO A 273 -3.42 -37.11 32.18
N GLY A 274 -2.60 -37.26 31.12
CA GLY A 274 -2.97 -37.95 29.88
C GLY A 274 -3.71 -37.07 28.86
N GLN A 275 -4.06 -35.83 29.19
CA GLN A 275 -4.76 -34.94 28.27
C GLN A 275 -3.83 -34.38 27.20
N ALA A 276 -4.32 -34.36 25.96
CA ALA A 276 -3.65 -33.73 24.84
C ALA A 276 -4.06 -32.25 24.73
N LEU A 277 -3.06 -31.38 24.64
CA LEU A 277 -3.18 -29.95 24.42
C LEU A 277 -2.66 -29.62 23.01
N THR A 278 -3.24 -28.62 22.37
CA THR A 278 -2.69 -28.05 21.13
C THR A 278 -2.56 -26.55 21.29
N TYR A 279 -1.34 -26.06 21.11
CA TYR A 279 -1.02 -24.64 21.09
C TYR A 279 -0.93 -24.17 19.64
N ARG A 280 -1.79 -23.24 19.24
CA ARG A 280 -1.70 -22.55 17.94
C ARG A 280 -0.87 -21.30 18.13
N LEU A 281 0.41 -21.38 17.78
CA LEU A 281 1.37 -20.29 17.87
C LEU A 281 1.27 -19.42 16.61
N LEU A 282 1.21 -18.10 16.77
CA LEU A 282 1.18 -17.17 15.63
C LEU A 282 2.51 -16.44 15.49
N TRP A 283 3.28 -16.82 14.48
CA TRP A 283 4.62 -16.28 14.24
C TRP A 283 4.63 -15.23 13.13
N ARG A 284 5.69 -14.43 13.06
CA ARG A 284 5.97 -13.52 11.93
C ARG A 284 7.49 -13.35 11.81
N THR A 285 7.97 -13.13 10.59
CA THR A 285 9.34 -12.65 10.37
C THR A 285 9.36 -11.24 9.77
N ASP A 286 10.32 -10.41 10.20
CA ASP A 286 10.55 -9.07 9.65
C ASP A 286 11.64 -9.02 8.57
N ALA A 287 12.32 -10.13 8.30
CA ALA A 287 13.31 -10.27 7.24
C ALA A 287 13.31 -11.68 6.64
N PRO A 288 13.81 -11.88 5.40
CA PRO A 288 14.01 -13.21 4.84
C PRO A 288 14.93 -14.04 5.72
N LEU A 289 14.58 -15.30 5.94
CA LEU A 289 15.36 -16.25 6.75
C LEU A 289 16.03 -17.27 5.83
N PRO A 290 17.34 -17.51 5.96
CA PRO A 290 18.08 -18.33 5.00
C PRO A 290 17.88 -19.84 5.17
N GLN A 291 17.40 -20.27 6.34
CA GLN A 291 17.31 -21.67 6.74
C GLN A 291 16.09 -21.90 7.63
N ASP A 292 15.72 -23.17 7.80
CA ASP A 292 14.65 -23.60 8.70
C ASP A 292 15.15 -23.75 10.14
N ASP A 293 14.32 -23.30 11.08
CA ASP A 293 14.58 -23.40 12.51
C ASP A 293 13.75 -24.50 13.15
N TRP A 294 14.17 -24.96 14.33
CA TRP A 294 13.44 -25.94 15.12
C TRP A 294 12.86 -25.31 16.37
N LEU A 295 11.59 -25.58 16.61
CA LEU A 295 10.89 -25.23 17.83
C LEU A 295 11.07 -26.36 18.83
N PHE A 296 11.66 -26.06 19.98
CA PHE A 296 11.57 -26.94 21.14
C PHE A 296 10.49 -26.44 22.08
N ALA A 297 9.80 -27.36 22.74
CA ALA A 297 8.86 -27.12 23.81
C ALA A 297 9.14 -28.08 24.98
N ARG A 298 9.04 -27.58 26.21
CA ARG A 298 9.15 -28.37 27.43
C ARG A 298 8.00 -28.08 28.36
N LEU A 299 7.48 -29.13 28.96
CA LEU A 299 6.52 -29.10 30.04
C LEU A 299 7.27 -29.35 31.36
N ILE A 300 7.41 -28.34 32.19
CA ILE A 300 8.18 -28.39 33.44
C ILE A 300 7.20 -28.42 34.61
N GLY A 301 7.33 -29.43 35.47
CA GLY A 301 6.45 -29.65 36.62
C GLY A 301 6.84 -28.85 37.86
N PRO A 302 6.05 -28.96 38.94
CA PRO A 302 6.24 -28.21 40.18
C PRO A 302 7.53 -28.59 40.94
N ASP A 303 8.09 -29.75 40.64
CA ASP A 303 9.37 -30.27 41.15
C ASP A 303 10.59 -29.81 40.30
N GLY A 304 10.35 -28.99 39.26
CA GLY A 304 11.36 -28.53 38.31
C GLY A 304 11.79 -29.58 37.27
N GLN A 305 11.18 -30.76 37.25
CA GLN A 305 11.49 -31.81 36.27
C GLN A 305 10.75 -31.58 34.95
N THR A 306 11.35 -32.02 33.84
CA THR A 306 10.69 -32.01 32.53
C THR A 306 9.82 -33.26 32.38
N TYR A 307 8.52 -33.06 32.22
CA TYR A 307 7.53 -34.13 32.07
C TYR A 307 7.24 -34.46 30.60
N ALA A 308 7.30 -33.48 29.72
CA ALA A 308 7.21 -33.69 28.28
C ALA A 308 8.18 -32.75 27.57
N GLN A 309 8.77 -33.24 26.47
CA GLN A 309 9.54 -32.44 25.55
C GLN A 309 9.13 -32.79 24.12
N LEU A 310 9.05 -31.78 23.27
CA LEU A 310 8.79 -31.95 21.86
C LEU A 310 9.67 -31.01 21.05
N ASP A 311 10.17 -31.50 19.93
CA ASP A 311 10.94 -30.76 18.94
C ASP A 311 10.22 -30.88 17.59
N LEU A 312 9.94 -29.75 16.94
CA LEU A 312 9.25 -29.70 15.65
C LEU A 312 10.00 -28.79 14.67
N PRO A 313 10.14 -29.19 13.40
CA PRO A 313 10.66 -28.31 12.38
C PRO A 313 9.66 -27.17 12.11
N LEU A 314 10.15 -25.94 12.06
CA LEU A 314 9.42 -24.79 11.52
C LEU A 314 10.05 -24.42 10.17
N PRO A 315 9.29 -24.42 9.07
CA PRO A 315 9.82 -24.07 7.75
C PRO A 315 10.01 -22.54 7.63
N THR A 316 10.84 -21.95 8.50
CA THR A 316 11.04 -20.51 8.62
C THR A 316 11.63 -19.89 7.37
N SER A 317 12.39 -20.64 6.56
CA SER A 317 12.89 -20.17 5.26
C SER A 317 11.78 -19.95 4.23
N ALA A 318 10.62 -20.62 4.39
CA ALA A 318 9.46 -20.45 3.53
C ALA A 318 8.53 -19.31 4.00
N TRP A 319 8.79 -18.69 5.15
CA TRP A 319 7.94 -17.64 5.69
C TRP A 319 8.07 -16.35 4.88
N GLN A 320 6.93 -15.78 4.53
CA GLN A 320 6.88 -14.48 3.84
C GLN A 320 7.10 -13.36 4.86
N THR A 321 8.01 -12.43 4.54
CA THR A 321 8.27 -11.26 5.38
C THR A 321 6.99 -10.45 5.61
N GLY A 322 6.71 -10.11 6.87
CA GLY A 322 5.53 -9.36 7.27
C GLY A 322 4.24 -10.19 7.40
N ARG A 323 4.23 -11.45 6.95
CA ARG A 323 3.07 -12.35 7.06
C ARG A 323 3.09 -13.13 8.37
N TYR A 324 1.94 -13.25 9.00
CA TYR A 324 1.71 -14.07 10.16
C TYR A 324 1.52 -15.52 9.73
N THR A 325 2.32 -16.42 10.29
CA THR A 325 2.32 -17.85 9.96
C THR A 325 1.94 -18.64 11.21
N PRO A 326 0.79 -19.35 11.21
CA PRO A 326 0.42 -20.21 12.33
C PRO A 326 1.29 -21.48 12.35
N ALA A 327 1.61 -21.96 13.55
CA ALA A 327 2.23 -23.27 13.77
C ALA A 327 1.52 -23.99 14.93
N GLU A 328 1.25 -25.28 14.76
CA GLU A 328 0.65 -26.11 15.81
C GLU A 328 1.74 -26.78 16.63
N LEU A 329 1.64 -26.63 17.95
CA LEU A 329 2.47 -27.30 18.94
C LEU A 329 1.58 -28.24 19.76
N PRO A 330 1.50 -29.52 19.41
CA PRO A 330 0.84 -30.53 20.24
C PRO A 330 1.68 -30.80 21.50
N LEU A 331 1.04 -30.88 22.66
CA LEU A 331 1.71 -31.20 23.92
C LEU A 331 0.80 -32.10 24.74
N THR A 332 1.28 -33.28 25.14
CA THR A 332 0.50 -34.20 25.97
C THR A 332 1.03 -34.19 27.39
N VAL A 333 0.14 -33.98 28.37
CA VAL A 333 0.49 -34.10 29.78
C VAL A 333 0.64 -35.60 30.10
N PRO A 334 1.78 -36.08 30.63
CA PRO A 334 1.94 -37.49 30.97
C PRO A 334 0.92 -37.99 31.99
N THR A 335 0.53 -39.25 31.91
CA THR A 335 -0.45 -39.85 32.84
C THR A 335 0.06 -39.97 34.28
N ASN A 336 1.37 -39.85 34.50
CA ASN A 336 2.02 -39.87 35.81
C ASN A 336 2.41 -38.45 36.29
N ALA A 337 1.95 -37.40 35.62
CA ALA A 337 2.18 -36.03 36.02
C ALA A 337 1.53 -35.76 37.40
N PRO A 338 2.29 -35.35 38.45
CA PRO A 338 1.71 -34.97 39.72
C PRO A 338 0.85 -33.71 39.59
N ALA A 339 -0.16 -33.58 40.45
CA ALA A 339 -0.95 -32.36 40.54
C ALA A 339 -0.07 -31.17 40.94
N GLY A 340 -0.32 -30.02 40.33
CA GLY A 340 0.42 -28.78 40.60
C GLY A 340 0.50 -27.85 39.40
N THR A 341 1.34 -26.83 39.53
CA THR A 341 1.55 -25.82 38.49
C THR A 341 2.67 -26.27 37.54
N TYR A 342 2.39 -26.21 36.25
CA TYR A 342 3.32 -26.54 35.19
C TYR A 342 3.64 -25.30 34.35
N GLN A 343 4.88 -25.23 33.89
CA GLN A 343 5.35 -24.21 32.96
C GLN A 343 5.55 -24.82 31.57
N VAL A 344 4.96 -24.21 30.56
CA VAL A 344 5.26 -24.52 29.16
C VAL A 344 6.31 -23.54 28.68
N VAL A 345 7.47 -24.06 28.32
CA VAL A 345 8.63 -23.28 27.89
C VAL A 345 8.94 -23.62 26.45
N VAL A 346 9.18 -22.60 25.63
CA VAL A 346 9.52 -22.78 24.21
C VAL A 346 10.78 -22.01 23.82
N GLY A 347 11.41 -22.42 22.73
CA GLY A 347 12.45 -21.63 22.08
C GLY A 347 12.81 -22.18 20.72
N LEU A 348 13.67 -21.45 20.00
CA LEU A 348 14.11 -21.82 18.67
C LEU A 348 15.59 -22.16 18.65
N TYR A 349 15.99 -23.09 17.79
CA TYR A 349 17.38 -23.43 17.53
C TYR A 349 17.61 -23.84 16.09
N GLU A 350 18.86 -23.71 15.65
CA GLU A 350 19.30 -24.17 14.34
C GLU A 350 19.67 -25.67 14.43
N LEU A 351 19.15 -26.50 13.52
CA LEU A 351 19.36 -27.95 13.59
C LEU A 351 20.83 -28.35 13.41
N GLU A 352 21.53 -27.73 12.46
CA GLU A 352 22.92 -28.10 12.11
C GLU A 352 23.90 -27.80 13.25
N SER A 353 23.77 -26.64 13.90
CA SER A 353 24.67 -26.18 14.96
C SER A 353 24.18 -26.56 16.36
N GLY A 354 22.89 -26.84 16.52
CA GLY A 354 22.22 -26.99 17.81
C GLY A 354 22.14 -25.67 18.61
N GLN A 355 22.52 -24.54 18.00
CA GLN A 355 22.59 -23.26 18.68
C GLN A 355 21.19 -22.67 18.85
N ARG A 356 20.84 -22.33 20.10
CA ARG A 356 19.58 -21.62 20.39
C ARG A 356 19.64 -20.17 19.92
N LEU A 357 18.59 -19.75 19.21
CA LEU A 357 18.37 -18.37 18.83
C LEU A 357 18.17 -17.51 20.08
N PRO A 358 18.88 -16.37 20.23
CA PRO A 358 18.74 -15.51 21.40
C PRO A 358 17.30 -15.03 21.60
N LEU A 359 16.76 -15.12 22.82
CA LEU A 359 15.51 -14.45 23.18
C LEU A 359 15.83 -12.99 23.52
N THR A 360 15.45 -12.05 22.65
CA THR A 360 15.79 -10.63 22.78
C THR A 360 14.67 -9.79 23.37
N ASP A 361 13.43 -10.28 23.31
CA ASP A 361 12.24 -9.66 23.91
C ASP A 361 11.21 -10.73 24.32
N GLY A 362 10.40 -10.46 25.33
CA GLY A 362 9.40 -11.38 25.90
C GLY A 362 9.78 -11.97 27.26
N PRO A 363 8.84 -12.68 27.92
CA PRO A 363 9.04 -13.24 29.28
C PRO A 363 10.03 -14.41 29.28
N PRO A 364 11.26 -14.26 29.83
CA PRO A 364 12.23 -15.35 29.85
C PRO A 364 11.76 -16.45 30.80
N ALA A 365 11.97 -17.70 30.39
CA ALA A 365 11.86 -18.84 31.30
C ALA A 365 13.08 -18.88 32.25
N ASP A 366 12.94 -19.56 33.38
CA ASP A 366 14.06 -19.75 34.32
C ASP A 366 15.20 -20.52 33.62
N PRO A 367 16.40 -19.93 33.47
CA PRO A 367 17.54 -20.59 32.85
C PRO A 367 17.99 -21.85 33.59
N ALA A 368 17.76 -21.93 34.91
CA ALA A 368 18.10 -23.11 35.70
C ALA A 368 17.23 -24.33 35.33
N LEU A 369 15.99 -24.09 34.89
CA LEU A 369 15.04 -25.14 34.52
C LEU A 369 15.06 -25.46 33.03
N SER A 370 15.28 -24.45 32.19
CA SER A 370 15.09 -24.56 30.74
C SER A 370 16.34 -24.37 29.89
N GLY A 371 17.45 -23.91 30.49
CA GLY A 371 18.62 -23.38 29.79
C GLY A 371 18.40 -21.96 29.27
N GLY A 372 19.43 -21.34 28.72
CA GLY A 372 19.34 -19.99 28.16
C GLY A 372 18.44 -19.91 26.90
N ASN A 373 18.02 -18.68 26.56
CA ASN A 373 17.26 -18.36 25.35
C ASN A 373 15.92 -19.10 25.20
N ALA A 374 15.20 -19.26 26.32
CA ALA A 374 13.90 -19.90 26.35
C ALA A 374 12.84 -18.93 26.89
N LEU A 375 11.65 -18.99 26.30
CA LEU A 375 10.49 -18.17 26.59
C LEU A 375 9.53 -18.97 27.48
N LEU A 376 9.05 -18.37 28.57
CA LEU A 376 7.91 -18.89 29.30
C LEU A 376 6.64 -18.59 28.49
N LEU A 377 6.09 -19.61 27.84
CA LEU A 377 4.92 -19.47 26.96
C LEU A 377 3.63 -19.40 27.77
N ASP A 378 3.43 -20.36 28.67
CA ASP A 378 2.18 -20.57 29.40
C ASP A 378 2.45 -21.16 30.79
N THR A 379 1.51 -20.95 31.72
CA THR A 379 1.48 -21.59 33.04
C THR A 379 0.11 -22.18 33.26
N MET A 380 0.05 -23.49 33.56
CA MET A 380 -1.21 -24.22 33.69
C MET A 380 -1.25 -25.06 34.96
N VAL A 381 -2.44 -25.31 35.48
CA VAL A 381 -2.66 -26.21 36.62
C VAL A 381 -3.05 -27.60 36.13
N VAL A 382 -2.38 -28.62 36.65
CA VAL A 382 -2.74 -30.04 36.46
C VAL A 382 -3.33 -30.59 37.76
N GLU A 383 -4.44 -31.31 37.68
CA GLU A 383 -5.12 -31.97 38.82
C GLU A 383 -5.30 -33.47 38.63
#